data_AF-A0A8J7Y1A3-F1
#
_entry.id   AF-A0A8J7Y1A3-F1
#
_cell.length_a   1.000
_cell.length_b   1.000
_cell.length_c   1.000
_cell.angle_alpha   90.00
_cell.angle_beta   90.00
_cell.angle_gamma   90.00
#
_symmetry.space_group_name_H-M   'P 1'
#
loop_
_entity.id
_entity.type
_entity.pdbx_description
1 polymer ?
#
loop_
_entity_poly.entity_id
_entity_poly.type
_entity_poly.pdbx_seq_one_letter_code
_entity_poly.pdbx_strand_id
1 'polypeptide(L)'
;MNTKVVFTLILLIIGSLEVVNSQGATFNQMSSLFSSYTFMVAGDQAYCTDVMGSSKISYGLAYSGVTQNPEGRTDLILTQMEHDTGNLVIVGGPAVNPVATEFDAVFGVTYNNNPGVSFEIFADGYSI
;
A
#
# COMPACT_ATOMS: atom_id res chain seq x y z
N MET A 1 -15.88 12.03 -23.98
CA MET A 1 -15.20 10.77 -23.62
C MET A 1 -14.28 10.39 -24.77
N ASN A 2 -12.98 10.59 -24.63
CA ASN A 2 -11.97 10.19 -25.61
C ASN A 2 -10.92 9.35 -24.88
N THR A 3 -11.03 8.04 -25.01
CA THR A 3 -10.05 7.07 -24.52
C THR A 3 -8.82 7.16 -25.41
N LYS A 4 -7.69 7.66 -24.89
CA LYS A 4 -6.39 7.51 -25.54
C LYS A 4 -5.84 6.15 -25.14
N VAL A 5 -5.88 5.20 -26.07
CA VAL A 5 -5.11 3.96 -26.00
C VAL A 5 -3.83 4.19 -26.81
N VAL A 6 -2.67 4.09 -26.17
CA VAL A 6 -1.36 4.15 -26.84
C VAL A 6 -0.76 2.74 -26.81
N PHE A 7 -0.74 2.08 -27.97
CA PHE A 7 0.01 0.84 -28.22
C PHE A 7 1.08 1.14 -29.27
N THR A 8 2.35 0.86 -28.98
CA THR A 8 3.50 0.58 -29.88
C THR A 8 4.71 0.37 -28.95
N LEU A 9 5.45 -0.74 -28.93
CA LEU A 9 6.23 -1.33 -30.02
C LEU A 9 6.46 -2.85 -29.83
N ILE A 10 6.47 -3.55 -30.95
CA ILE A 10 6.76 -4.97 -31.13
C ILE A 10 8.28 -5.22 -31.07
N LEU A 11 8.72 -6.21 -30.29
CA LEU A 11 9.95 -6.96 -30.58
C LEU A 11 9.60 -8.46 -30.59
N LEU A 12 9.78 -9.05 -31.77
CA LEU A 12 9.51 -10.45 -32.08
C LEU A 12 10.69 -11.30 -31.59
N ILE A 13 10.51 -12.05 -30.49
CA ILE A 13 11.33 -13.24 -30.19
C ILE A 13 10.36 -14.38 -29.91
N ILE A 14 10.52 -15.45 -30.68
CA ILE A 14 9.67 -16.65 -30.66
C ILE A 14 9.90 -17.37 -29.34
N GLY A 15 9.01 -17.12 -28.39
CA GLY A 15 8.81 -17.87 -27.16
C GLY A 15 7.37 -17.59 -26.74
N SER A 16 6.62 -18.63 -26.41
CA SER A 16 5.24 -18.54 -25.92
C SER A 16 5.11 -17.49 -24.82
N LEU A 17 4.71 -16.28 -25.18
CA LEU A 17 4.38 -15.22 -24.25
C LEU A 17 2.99 -15.56 -23.72
N GLU A 18 2.95 -16.31 -22.61
CA GLU A 18 1.73 -16.38 -21.81
C GLU A 18 1.43 -14.94 -21.40
N VAL A 19 0.37 -14.37 -21.97
CA VAL A 19 -0.28 -13.20 -21.39
C VAL A 19 -0.82 -13.69 -20.05
N VAL A 20 0.01 -13.58 -19.02
CA VAL A 20 -0.44 -13.78 -17.64
C VAL A 20 -1.44 -12.66 -17.42
N ASN A 21 -2.72 -13.01 -17.56
CA ASN A 21 -3.80 -12.25 -16.97
C ASN A 21 -3.51 -12.28 -15.48
N SER A 22 -2.72 -11.31 -15.00
CA SER A 22 -2.44 -11.12 -13.60
C SER A 22 -3.77 -10.70 -12.98
N GLN A 23 -4.60 -11.68 -12.62
CA GLN A 23 -5.54 -11.50 -11.54
C GLN A 23 -4.66 -11.08 -10.37
N GLY A 24 -4.71 -9.79 -10.02
CA GLY A 24 -3.80 -9.22 -9.02
C GLY A 24 -3.83 -9.98 -7.70
N ALA A 25 -3.02 -9.54 -6.74
CA ALA A 25 -2.95 -10.16 -5.42
C ALA A 25 -4.35 -10.41 -4.82
N THR A 26 -4.60 -11.65 -4.41
CA THR A 26 -5.82 -12.06 -3.69
C THR A 26 -5.53 -12.22 -2.20
N PHE A 27 -6.57 -12.18 -1.35
CA PHE A 27 -6.42 -12.37 0.09
C PHE A 27 -5.80 -13.73 0.47
N ASN A 28 -5.99 -14.76 -0.37
CA ASN A 28 -5.38 -16.09 -0.15
C ASN A 28 -3.84 -16.07 -0.28
N GLN A 29 -3.28 -15.02 -0.88
CA GLN A 29 -1.84 -14.83 -1.07
C GLN A 29 -1.21 -13.93 -0.01
N MET A 30 -1.96 -13.48 1.00
CA MET A 30 -1.44 -12.59 2.04
C MET A 30 -0.21 -13.18 2.75
N SER A 31 -0.22 -14.48 3.09
CA SER A 31 0.93 -15.11 3.73
C SER A 31 2.17 -15.06 2.84
N SER A 32 2.06 -15.38 1.55
CA SER A 32 3.20 -15.34 0.64
C SER A 32 3.71 -13.92 0.40
N LEU A 33 2.80 -12.95 0.28
CA LEU A 33 3.16 -11.57 -0.05
C LEU A 33 3.80 -10.82 1.13
N PHE A 34 3.30 -11.05 2.34
CA PHE A 34 3.72 -10.30 3.54
C PHE A 34 4.60 -11.11 4.50
N SER A 35 4.95 -12.36 4.16
CA SER A 35 5.78 -13.25 5.00
C SER A 35 7.18 -12.74 5.31
N SER A 36 7.69 -11.76 4.57
CA SER A 36 9.01 -11.19 4.78
C SER A 36 9.05 -9.76 4.30
N TYR A 37 9.97 -8.98 4.85
CA TYR A 37 10.29 -7.63 4.38
C TYR A 37 9.06 -6.71 4.35
N THR A 38 8.21 -6.83 5.38
CA THR A 38 6.99 -6.04 5.56
C THR A 38 7.20 -4.99 6.65
N PHE A 39 6.86 -3.74 6.34
CA PHE A 39 7.06 -2.61 7.25
C PHE A 39 5.74 -1.87 7.48
N MET A 40 5.38 -1.67 8.75
CA MET A 40 4.32 -0.75 9.16
C MET A 40 4.93 0.65 9.27
N VAL A 41 4.68 1.50 8.27
CA VAL A 41 5.29 2.83 8.19
C VAL A 41 4.31 3.86 8.73
N ALA A 42 4.64 4.43 9.89
CA ALA A 42 3.89 5.51 10.50
C ALA A 42 4.56 6.87 10.25
N GLY A 43 3.78 7.94 10.33
CA GLY A 43 4.32 9.29 10.36
C GLY A 43 5.13 9.56 11.64
N ASP A 44 6.11 10.47 11.60
CA ASP A 44 6.88 10.83 12.81
C ASP A 44 6.01 11.51 13.88
N GLN A 45 4.86 12.06 13.49
CA GLN A 45 3.84 12.65 14.36
C GLN A 45 2.63 11.72 14.54
N ALA A 46 2.80 10.40 14.35
CA ALA A 46 1.72 9.44 14.48
C ALA A 46 1.08 9.46 15.87
N TYR A 47 -0.24 9.43 15.91
CA TYR A 47 -1.02 9.37 17.13
C TYR A 47 -1.09 7.93 17.66
N CYS A 48 -1.45 7.76 18.94
CA CYS A 48 -1.67 6.44 19.54
C CYS A 48 -2.70 5.60 18.75
N THR A 49 -3.63 6.25 18.05
CA THR A 49 -4.62 5.59 17.18
C THR A 49 -3.99 4.96 15.94
N ASP A 50 -2.94 5.57 15.39
CA ASP A 50 -2.21 5.02 14.24
C ASP A 50 -1.44 3.77 14.67
N VAL A 51 -0.76 3.82 15.83
CA VAL A 51 -0.08 2.66 16.44
C VAL A 51 -1.07 1.53 16.81
N MET A 52 -2.28 1.88 17.26
CA MET A 52 -3.32 0.88 17.49
C MET A 52 -3.82 0.26 16.17
N GLY A 53 -3.88 1.04 15.09
CA GLY A 53 -4.22 0.57 13.75
C GLY A 53 -3.24 -0.48 13.24
N SER A 54 -1.93 -0.25 13.36
CA SER A 54 -0.90 -1.21 12.94
C SER A 54 -1.01 -2.55 13.68
N SER A 55 -1.42 -2.52 14.95
CA SER A 55 -1.66 -3.74 15.75
C SER A 55 -2.82 -4.58 15.19
N LYS A 56 -3.91 -3.94 14.74
CA LYS A 56 -5.05 -4.63 14.13
C LYS A 56 -4.69 -5.24 12.77
N ILE A 57 -3.91 -4.52 11.97
CA ILE A 57 -3.45 -5.03 10.66
C ILE A 57 -2.51 -6.22 10.89
N SER A 58 -1.56 -6.10 11.82
CA SER A 58 -0.65 -7.20 12.20
C SER A 58 -1.41 -8.45 12.66
N TYR A 59 -2.49 -8.28 13.43
CA TYR A 59 -3.37 -9.40 13.79
C TYR A 59 -4.02 -10.06 12.56
N GLY A 60 -4.55 -9.27 11.61
CA GLY A 60 -5.11 -9.80 10.37
C GLY A 60 -4.09 -10.56 9.51
N LEU A 61 -2.86 -10.05 9.44
CA LEU A 61 -1.74 -10.72 8.76
C LEU A 61 -1.43 -12.08 9.42
N ALA A 62 -1.28 -12.10 10.75
CA ALA A 62 -1.03 -13.32 11.50
C ALA A 62 -2.17 -14.35 11.33
N TYR A 63 -3.43 -13.89 11.39
CA TYR A 63 -4.60 -14.75 11.14
C TYR A 63 -4.61 -15.35 9.73
N SER A 64 -4.05 -14.61 8.75
CA SER A 64 -3.93 -15.05 7.36
C SER A 64 -2.71 -15.96 7.10
N GLY A 65 -1.99 -16.35 8.17
CA GLY A 65 -0.85 -17.27 8.09
C GLY A 65 0.50 -16.61 7.77
N VAL A 66 0.60 -15.29 7.88
CA VAL A 66 1.90 -14.59 7.83
C VAL A 66 2.71 -14.99 9.07
N THR A 67 3.91 -15.53 8.87
CA THR A 67 4.73 -16.13 9.94
C THR A 67 5.72 -15.16 10.58
N GLN A 68 5.97 -14.01 9.95
CA GLN A 68 6.85 -12.96 10.47
C GLN A 68 6.03 -11.73 10.81
N ASN A 69 6.32 -11.13 11.96
CA ASN A 69 5.69 -9.87 12.32
C ASN A 69 6.25 -8.75 11.44
N PRO A 70 5.41 -7.85 10.92
CA PRO A 70 5.89 -6.67 10.22
C PRO A 70 6.62 -5.75 11.20
N GLU A 71 7.69 -5.11 10.72
CA GLU A 71 8.48 -4.20 11.54
C GLU A 71 7.89 -2.79 11.54
N GLY A 72 7.91 -2.12 12.70
CA GLY A 72 7.55 -0.71 12.78
C GLY A 72 8.67 0.18 12.25
N ARG A 73 8.32 1.14 11.39
CA ARG A 73 9.20 2.20 10.92
C ARG A 73 8.48 3.55 10.98
N THR A 74 9.24 4.61 11.13
CA THR A 74 8.79 5.96 10.75
C THR A 74 9.48 6.35 9.45
N ASP A 75 8.97 7.38 8.76
CA ASP A 75 9.60 7.91 7.55
C ASP A 75 11.10 8.19 7.74
N LEU A 76 11.48 8.83 8.86
CA LEU A 76 12.87 9.17 9.16
C LEU A 76 13.82 7.97 9.34
N ILE A 77 13.31 6.80 9.75
CA ILE A 77 14.13 5.61 10.02
C ILE A 77 13.93 4.52 8.97
N LEU A 78 13.05 4.74 8.00
CA LEU A 78 12.88 3.85 6.85
C LEU A 78 14.06 4.09 5.90
N THR A 79 14.88 3.08 5.71
CA THR A 79 16.01 3.20 4.78
C THR A 79 15.51 3.19 3.33
N GLN A 80 16.29 3.78 2.42
CA GLN A 80 15.95 3.77 0.99
C GLN A 80 15.73 2.35 0.45
N MET A 81 16.55 1.38 0.87
CA MET A 81 16.39 -0.02 0.45
C MET A 81 15.07 -0.61 0.95
N GLU A 82 14.72 -0.37 2.21
CA GLU A 82 13.43 -0.81 2.75
C GLU A 82 12.25 -0.13 2.06
N HIS A 83 12.39 1.16 1.71
CA HIS A 83 11.39 1.91 0.96
C HIS A 83 11.17 1.32 -0.44
N ASP A 84 12.26 1.03 -1.15
CA ASP A 84 12.20 0.63 -2.57
C ASP A 84 11.81 -0.84 -2.78
N THR A 85 12.16 -1.72 -1.84
CA THR A 85 11.93 -3.17 -1.99
C THR A 85 10.99 -3.76 -0.95
N GLY A 86 10.54 -2.97 0.02
CA GLY A 86 9.64 -3.37 1.11
C GLY A 86 8.18 -3.52 0.72
N ASN A 87 7.49 -4.42 1.42
CA ASN A 87 6.02 -4.38 1.49
C ASN A 87 5.63 -3.30 2.50
N LEU A 88 5.39 -2.08 2.03
CA LEU A 88 5.05 -0.96 2.90
C LEU A 88 3.55 -0.96 3.19
N VAL A 89 3.21 -1.08 4.47
CA VAL A 89 1.86 -0.87 4.98
C VAL A 89 1.85 0.49 5.66
N ILE A 90 1.27 1.47 4.98
CA ILE A 90 1.24 2.84 5.48
C ILE A 90 0.15 2.97 6.54
N VAL A 91 0.52 3.48 7.71
CA VAL A 91 -0.37 3.62 8.86
C VAL A 91 -0.43 5.08 9.28
N GLY A 92 -1.65 5.62 9.32
CA GLY A 92 -1.91 7.04 9.51
C GLY A 92 -2.12 7.77 8.18
N GLY A 93 -2.72 8.96 8.24
CA GLY A 93 -3.08 9.73 7.05
C GLY A 93 -1.94 10.60 6.49
N PRO A 94 -2.11 11.15 5.27
CA PRO A 94 -1.14 12.02 4.59
C PRO A 94 -0.79 13.31 5.34
N ALA A 95 -1.64 13.74 6.28
CA ALA A 95 -1.34 14.86 7.17
C ALA A 95 -0.16 14.59 8.12
N VAL A 96 0.16 13.32 8.40
CA VAL A 96 1.21 12.93 9.34
C VAL A 96 2.30 12.06 8.72
N ASN A 97 2.03 11.42 7.58
CA ASN A 97 3.00 10.57 6.87
C ASN A 97 3.19 11.03 5.41
N PRO A 98 4.38 11.55 5.03
CA PRO A 98 4.65 11.97 3.65
C PRO A 98 4.60 10.80 2.66
N VAL A 99 4.93 9.57 3.09
CA VAL A 99 4.83 8.35 2.27
C VAL A 99 3.37 8.05 1.91
N ALA A 100 2.40 8.39 2.77
CA ALA A 100 0.99 8.27 2.42
C ALA A 100 0.62 9.18 1.25
N THR A 101 1.17 10.41 1.18
CA THR A 101 0.93 11.32 0.06
C THR A 101 1.48 10.78 -1.26
N GLU A 102 2.63 10.11 -1.20
CA GLU A 102 3.22 9.46 -2.37
C GLU A 102 2.35 8.32 -2.90
N PHE A 103 1.95 7.37 -2.04
CA PHE A 103 1.12 6.24 -2.46
C PHE A 103 -0.30 6.67 -2.82
N ASP A 104 -0.85 7.68 -2.17
CA ASP A 104 -2.15 8.25 -2.53
C ASP A 104 -2.14 8.75 -3.99
N ALA A 105 -1.06 9.42 -4.40
CA ALA A 105 -0.90 9.86 -5.79
C ALA A 105 -0.75 8.68 -6.76
N VAL A 106 -0.04 7.62 -6.38
CA VAL A 106 0.17 6.41 -7.20
C VAL A 106 -1.13 5.64 -7.40
N PHE A 107 -1.92 5.46 -6.34
CA PHE A 107 -3.16 4.66 -6.37
C PHE A 107 -4.43 5.49 -6.64
N GLY A 108 -4.28 6.79 -6.89
CA GLY A 108 -5.42 7.69 -7.09
C GLY A 108 -6.33 7.79 -5.86
N VAL A 109 -5.78 7.54 -4.67
CA VAL A 109 -6.49 7.70 -3.41
C VAL A 109 -6.53 9.19 -3.08
N THR A 110 -7.69 9.68 -2.69
CA THR A 110 -7.89 11.06 -2.25
C THR A 110 -8.69 11.07 -0.97
N TYR A 111 -8.70 12.18 -0.24
CA TYR A 111 -9.47 12.27 0.98
C TYR A 111 -10.10 13.66 1.14
N ASN A 112 -11.28 13.68 1.75
CA ASN A 112 -11.91 14.88 2.26
C ASN A 112 -11.80 14.88 3.78
N ASN A 113 -11.02 15.83 4.32
CA ASN A 113 -10.93 16.05 5.75
C ASN A 113 -11.69 17.31 6.13
N ASN A 114 -12.74 17.18 6.96
CA ASN A 114 -13.37 18.29 7.66
C ASN A 114 -12.98 18.21 9.14
N PRO A 115 -11.99 19.00 9.59
CA PRO A 115 -11.41 18.87 10.92
C PRO A 115 -12.44 18.90 12.04
N GLY A 116 -12.45 17.85 12.87
CA GLY A 116 -13.38 17.70 13.99
C GLY A 116 -14.81 17.28 13.60
N VAL A 117 -15.07 17.00 12.33
CA VAL A 117 -16.40 16.64 11.81
C VAL A 117 -16.38 15.29 11.10
N SER A 118 -15.56 15.14 10.05
CA SER A 118 -15.53 13.93 9.22
C SER A 118 -14.20 13.77 8.50
N PHE A 119 -13.85 12.51 8.23
CA PHE A 119 -12.74 12.13 7.36
C PHE A 119 -13.26 11.06 6.41
N GLU A 120 -13.19 11.32 5.11
CA GLU A 120 -13.71 10.44 4.07
C GLU A 120 -12.60 10.14 3.05
N ILE A 121 -12.39 8.86 2.76
CA ILE A 121 -11.36 8.38 1.84
C ILE A 121 -12.04 7.95 0.55
N PHE A 122 -11.45 8.30 -0.58
CA PHE A 122 -11.90 7.90 -1.91
C PHE A 122 -10.79 7.11 -2.59
N ALA A 123 -11.11 5.95 -3.15
CA ALA A 123 -10.24 5.20 -4.05
C ALA A 123 -11.02 4.82 -5.31
N ASP A 124 -10.44 5.03 -6.49
CA ASP A 124 -11.09 4.77 -7.78
C ASP A 124 -12.49 5.41 -7.93
N GLY A 125 -12.71 6.56 -7.29
CA GLY A 125 -13.99 7.28 -7.30
C GLY A 125 -15.06 6.76 -6.34
N TYR A 126 -14.76 5.74 -5.52
CA TYR A 126 -15.64 5.22 -4.48
C TYR A 126 -15.21 5.68 -3.10
N SER A 127 -16.17 6.06 -2.26
CA SER A 127 -15.97 6.36 -0.84
C SER A 127 -15.89 5.06 -0.03
N ILE A 128 -14.98 5.01 0.94
CA ILE A 128 -14.70 3.84 1.79
C ILE A 128 -14.80 4.20 3.28
#